data_AF-A0A6S4TKJ5-F1
#
_entry.id   AF-A0A6S4TKJ5-F1
#
_cell.length_a   1.000
_cell.length_b   1.000
_cell.length_c   1.000
_cell.angle_alpha   90.00
_cell.angle_beta   90.00
_cell.angle_gamma   90.00
#
_symmetry.space_group_name_H-M   'P 1'
#
loop_
_entity.id
_entity.type
_entity.pdbx_description
1 polymer ?
#
loop_
_entity_poly.entity_id
_entity_poly.type
_entity_poly.pdbx_seq_one_letter_code
_entity_poly.pdbx_strand_id
1 'polypeptide(L)'
;MGANYYLDTRRAEYANTTDRLQAMNNDIQKDTEVVVARTNTAKQVIADNSKTLTQIAKDKDQAGFDKAVAQRQLGKIDADLAQLNKELTNMRKKATEYQQVAKSEQSEATETELAMVNTKVLELNKQIAVLEKEVNALYDQRSAITVG
;
A
#
# COMPACT_ATOMS: atom_id res chain seq x y z
N MET A 1 -17.28 -20.54 -7.15
CA MET A 1 -16.77 -20.14 -5.82
C MET A 1 -15.26 -20.07 -5.94
N GLY A 2 -14.70 -18.86 -6.02
CA GLY A 2 -13.25 -18.70 -6.12
C GLY A 2 -12.62 -19.02 -4.76
N ALA A 3 -11.71 -19.99 -4.71
CA ALA A 3 -11.00 -20.37 -3.50
C ALA A 3 -10.20 -19.17 -2.97
N ASN A 4 -10.68 -18.54 -1.91
CA ASN A 4 -9.92 -17.55 -1.17
C ASN A 4 -9.18 -18.32 -0.08
N TYR A 5 -7.87 -18.52 -0.25
CA TYR A 5 -7.03 -19.28 0.69
C TYR A 5 -7.15 -18.77 2.13
N TYR A 6 -7.30 -17.45 2.32
CA TYR A 6 -7.54 -16.86 3.63
C TYR A 6 -8.90 -17.30 4.21
N LEU A 7 -9.96 -17.31 3.40
CA LEU A 7 -11.28 -17.80 3.83
C LEU A 7 -11.27 -19.28 4.17
N ASP A 8 -10.65 -20.11 3.32
CA ASP A 8 -10.57 -21.55 3.52
C ASP A 8 -9.81 -21.89 4.81
N THR A 9 -8.74 -21.15 5.09
CA THR A 9 -7.99 -21.26 6.35
C THR A 9 -8.88 -20.90 7.55
N ARG A 10 -9.61 -19.78 7.48
CA ARG A 10 -10.49 -19.36 8.58
C ARG A 10 -11.68 -20.31 8.79
N ARG A 11 -12.20 -20.95 7.74
CA ARG A 11 -13.24 -21.98 7.83
C ARG A 11 -12.74 -23.28 8.45
N ALA A 12 -11.46 -23.61 8.28
CA ALA A 12 -10.84 -24.74 8.98
C ALA A 12 -10.61 -24.46 10.47
N GLU A 13 -10.32 -23.22 10.83
CA GLU A 13 -10.05 -22.81 12.23
C GLU A 13 -11.32 -22.55 13.05
N TYR A 14 -12.36 -21.97 12.43
CA TYR A 14 -13.57 -21.52 13.12
C TYR A 14 -14.83 -22.10 12.51
N ALA A 15 -15.61 -22.80 13.34
CA ALA A 15 -16.83 -23.49 12.92
C ALA A 15 -17.97 -22.53 12.52
N ASN A 16 -18.08 -21.37 13.17
CA ASN A 16 -19.17 -20.42 12.94
C ASN A 16 -18.70 -19.09 12.32
N THR A 17 -19.63 -18.38 11.68
CA THR A 17 -19.38 -17.12 10.96
C THR A 17 -18.97 -15.98 11.88
N THR A 18 -19.57 -15.88 13.06
CA THR A 18 -19.26 -14.84 14.05
C THR A 18 -17.78 -14.87 14.44
N ASP A 19 -17.26 -16.04 14.79
CA ASP A 19 -15.85 -16.20 15.16
C ASP A 19 -14.91 -15.92 13.97
N ARG A 20 -15.29 -16.34 12.74
CA ARG A 20 -14.55 -16.02 11.51
C ARG A 20 -14.46 -14.51 11.27
N LEU A 21 -15.58 -13.80 11.38
CA LEU A 21 -15.64 -12.35 11.17
C LEU A 21 -14.95 -11.58 12.30
N GLN A 22 -15.00 -12.07 13.53
CA GLN A 22 -14.26 -11.48 14.64
C GLN A 22 -12.75 -11.64 14.46
N ALA A 23 -12.27 -12.83 14.09
CA ALA A 23 -10.85 -13.05 13.74
C ALA A 23 -10.42 -12.14 12.59
N MET A 24 -11.25 -12.04 11.55
CA MET A 24 -11.01 -11.13 10.43
C MET A 24 -10.96 -9.67 10.85
N ASN A 25 -11.83 -9.21 11.75
CA ASN A 25 -11.79 -7.85 12.29
C ASN A 25 -10.48 -7.55 13.04
N ASN A 26 -9.91 -8.53 13.72
CA ASN A 26 -8.62 -8.40 14.40
C ASN A 26 -7.48 -8.36 13.38
N ASP A 27 -7.53 -9.20 12.35
CA ASP A 27 -6.54 -9.22 11.29
C ASP A 27 -6.52 -7.91 10.50
N ILE A 28 -7.70 -7.40 10.10
CA ILE A 28 -7.79 -6.13 9.38
C ILE A 28 -7.21 -5.00 10.23
N GLN A 29 -7.48 -4.99 11.54
CA GLN A 29 -6.93 -3.97 12.43
C GLN A 29 -5.40 -4.05 12.50
N LYS A 30 -4.86 -5.26 12.70
CA LYS A 30 -3.41 -5.47 12.72
C LYS A 30 -2.75 -5.08 11.40
N ASP A 31 -3.35 -5.46 10.28
CA ASP A 31 -2.86 -5.09 8.97
C ASP A 31 -2.98 -3.57 8.73
N THR A 32 -4.01 -2.92 9.26
CA THR A 32 -4.15 -1.46 9.21
C THR A 32 -3.03 -0.78 9.99
N GLU A 33 -2.71 -1.24 11.19
CA GLU A 33 -1.58 -0.72 11.98
C GLU A 33 -0.25 -0.91 11.25
N VAL A 34 -0.05 -2.07 10.63
CA VAL A 34 1.14 -2.35 9.80
C VAL A 34 1.19 -1.42 8.59
N VAL A 35 0.07 -1.17 7.92
CA VAL A 35 -0.01 -0.22 6.80
C VAL A 35 0.32 1.18 7.27
N VAL A 36 -0.22 1.65 8.40
CA VAL A 36 0.11 2.96 8.96
C VAL A 36 1.61 3.09 9.25
N ALA A 37 2.22 2.08 9.88
CA ALA A 37 3.65 2.07 10.17
C ALA A 37 4.49 2.12 8.89
N ARG A 38 4.16 1.29 7.88
CA ARG A 38 4.83 1.27 6.59
C ARG A 38 4.65 2.57 5.82
N THR A 39 3.46 3.16 5.85
CA THR A 39 3.16 4.45 5.24
C THR A 39 4.04 5.55 5.85
N ASN A 40 4.26 5.55 7.17
CA ASN A 40 5.15 6.51 7.81
C ASN A 40 6.62 6.35 7.39
N THR A 41 7.11 5.11 7.27
CA THR A 41 8.45 4.84 6.73
C THR A 41 8.56 5.25 5.26
N ALA A 42 7.56 4.90 4.44
CA ALA A 42 7.51 5.25 3.04
C ALA A 42 7.49 6.78 2.81
N LYS A 43 6.78 7.53 3.66
CA LYS A 43 6.79 9.00 3.63
C LYS A 43 8.19 9.58 3.77
N GLN A 44 9.03 9.00 4.61
CA GLN A 44 10.42 9.44 4.78
C GLN A 44 11.24 9.18 3.51
N VAL A 45 11.15 7.95 2.97
CA VAL A 45 11.82 7.59 1.71
C VAL A 45 11.36 8.50 0.56
N ILE A 46 10.06 8.74 0.45
CA ILE A 46 9.47 9.63 -0.55
C ILE A 46 9.99 11.06 -0.40
N ALA A 47 10.04 11.57 0.84
CA ALA A 47 10.54 12.92 1.10
C ALA A 47 12.01 13.07 0.72
N ASP A 48 12.86 12.10 1.05
CA ASP A 48 14.30 12.16 0.73
C ASP A 48 14.56 11.98 -0.76
N ASN A 49 13.80 11.11 -1.43
CA ASN A 49 13.84 10.98 -2.88
C ASN A 49 13.36 12.26 -3.57
N SER A 50 12.28 12.88 -3.10
CA SER A 50 11.77 14.15 -3.63
C SER A 50 12.76 15.31 -3.47
N LYS A 51 13.49 15.38 -2.35
CA LYS A 51 14.60 16.34 -2.18
C LYS A 51 15.71 16.09 -3.20
N THR A 52 16.09 14.84 -3.39
CA THR A 52 17.14 14.45 -4.36
C THR A 52 16.74 14.85 -5.78
N LEU A 53 15.50 14.56 -6.19
CA LEU A 53 14.94 14.97 -7.48
C LEU A 53 14.94 16.49 -7.64
N THR A 54 14.53 17.22 -6.59
CA THR A 54 14.54 18.68 -6.60
C THR A 54 15.95 19.24 -6.80
N GLN A 55 16.96 18.64 -6.16
CA GLN A 55 18.35 19.04 -6.31
C GLN A 55 18.86 18.77 -7.72
N ILE A 56 18.63 17.56 -8.25
CA ILE A 56 18.98 17.22 -9.64
C ILE A 56 18.32 18.19 -10.63
N ALA A 57 17.03 18.51 -10.43
CA ALA A 57 16.31 19.42 -11.31
C ALA A 57 16.89 20.85 -11.33
N LYS A 58 17.49 21.31 -10.22
CA LYS A 58 18.16 22.61 -10.12
C LYS A 58 19.57 22.60 -10.72
N ASP A 59 20.27 21.49 -10.58
CA ASP A 59 21.68 21.40 -10.94
C ASP A 59 21.92 20.93 -12.38
N LYS A 60 20.95 20.25 -13.00
CA LYS A 60 21.11 19.62 -14.32
C LYS A 60 21.57 20.57 -15.45
N ASP A 61 21.28 21.86 -15.31
CA ASP A 61 21.59 22.90 -16.30
C ASP A 61 22.86 23.70 -15.93
N GLN A 62 23.48 23.40 -14.78
CA GLN A 62 24.69 24.09 -14.32
C GLN A 62 25.95 23.52 -14.97
N ALA A 63 26.94 24.39 -15.20
CA ALA A 63 28.26 23.97 -15.67
C ALA A 63 28.94 23.09 -14.61
N GLY A 64 29.44 21.93 -15.03
CA GLY A 64 30.06 20.95 -14.12
C GLY A 64 29.10 19.94 -13.48
N PHE A 65 27.83 19.90 -13.91
CA PHE A 65 26.88 18.88 -13.48
C PHE A 65 27.37 17.46 -13.79
N ASP A 66 27.51 16.63 -12.75
CA ASP A 66 27.92 15.23 -12.88
C ASP A 66 26.70 14.36 -13.25
N LYS A 67 26.51 14.19 -14.55
CA LYS A 67 25.46 13.33 -15.11
C LYS A 67 25.54 11.88 -14.63
N ALA A 68 26.74 11.33 -14.44
CA ALA A 68 26.91 9.94 -14.05
C ALA A 68 26.49 9.71 -12.59
N VAL A 69 26.69 10.70 -11.71
CA VAL A 69 26.17 10.67 -10.34
C VAL A 69 24.66 10.83 -10.35
N ALA A 70 24.12 11.77 -11.12
CA ALA A 70 22.67 11.98 -11.21
C ALA A 70 21.95 10.73 -11.74
N GLN A 71 22.46 10.07 -12.78
CA GLN A 71 21.91 8.81 -13.30
C GLN A 71 21.88 7.71 -12.22
N ARG A 72 22.95 7.59 -11.42
CA ARG A 72 22.99 6.64 -10.29
C ARG A 72 21.96 6.97 -9.22
N GLN A 73 21.75 8.25 -8.91
CA GLN A 73 20.72 8.69 -7.95
C GLN A 73 19.32 8.40 -8.48
N LEU A 74 19.03 8.73 -9.74
CA LEU A 74 17.76 8.44 -10.39
C LEU A 74 17.47 6.94 -10.39
N GLY A 75 18.47 6.10 -10.68
CA GLY A 75 18.31 4.64 -10.63
C GLY A 75 17.98 4.09 -9.24
N LYS A 76 18.51 4.71 -8.16
CA LYS A 76 18.12 4.36 -6.79
C LYS A 76 16.65 4.73 -6.51
N ILE A 77 16.25 5.92 -6.93
CA ILE A 77 14.87 6.39 -6.78
C ILE A 77 13.89 5.50 -7.55
N ASP A 78 14.28 5.02 -8.73
CA ASP A 78 13.48 4.09 -9.52
C ASP A 78 13.31 2.74 -8.80
N ALA A 79 14.36 2.24 -8.13
CA ALA A 79 14.28 1.03 -7.33
C ALA A 79 13.39 1.20 -6.09
N ASP A 80 13.47 2.35 -5.41
CA ASP A 80 12.61 2.67 -4.27
C ASP A 80 11.14 2.77 -4.70
N LEU A 81 10.86 3.45 -5.83
CA LEU A 81 9.51 3.51 -6.42
C LEU A 81 8.97 2.12 -6.76
N ALA A 82 9.79 1.23 -7.31
CA ALA A 82 9.40 -0.14 -7.60
C ALA A 82 9.02 -0.91 -6.31
N GLN A 83 9.81 -0.75 -5.25
CA GLN A 83 9.54 -1.37 -3.96
C GLN A 83 8.25 -0.83 -3.33
N LEU A 84 8.06 0.50 -3.32
CA LEU A 84 6.84 1.14 -2.81
C LEU A 84 5.59 0.68 -3.57
N ASN A 85 5.66 0.57 -4.90
CA ASN A 85 4.57 0.06 -5.72
C ASN A 85 4.24 -1.41 -5.44
N LYS A 86 5.26 -2.24 -5.21
CA LYS A 86 5.07 -3.65 -4.82
C LYS A 86 4.36 -3.76 -3.47
N GLU A 87 4.74 -2.92 -2.51
CA GLU A 87 4.09 -2.87 -1.20
C GLU A 87 2.64 -2.43 -1.30
N LEU A 88 2.35 -1.36 -2.05
CA LEU A 88 0.98 -0.91 -2.33
C LEU A 88 0.11 -2.02 -2.95
N THR A 89 0.67 -2.74 -3.92
CA THR A 89 -0.03 -3.86 -4.58
C THR A 89 -0.38 -4.96 -3.57
N ASN A 90 0.54 -5.32 -2.68
CA ASN A 90 0.29 -6.31 -1.65
C ASN A 90 -0.80 -5.85 -0.66
N MET A 91 -0.78 -4.57 -0.25
CA MET A 91 -1.79 -4.02 0.64
C MET A 91 -3.18 -4.02 0.00
N ARG A 92 -3.29 -3.63 -1.27
CA ARG A 92 -4.54 -3.68 -2.03
C ARG A 92 -5.08 -5.09 -2.19
N LYS A 93 -4.18 -6.05 -2.45
CA LYS A 93 -4.56 -7.46 -2.58
C LYS A 93 -5.21 -7.95 -1.28
N LYS A 94 -4.57 -7.68 -0.13
CA LYS A 94 -5.14 -8.02 1.19
C LYS A 94 -6.49 -7.35 1.45
N ALA A 95 -6.61 -6.05 1.18
CA ALA A 95 -7.88 -5.34 1.33
C ALA A 95 -8.99 -5.94 0.45
N THR A 96 -8.65 -6.36 -0.77
CA THR A 96 -9.58 -7.02 -1.69
C THR A 96 -9.98 -8.42 -1.19
N GLU A 97 -9.03 -9.20 -0.68
CA GLU A 97 -9.28 -10.52 -0.08
C GLU A 97 -10.26 -10.39 1.09
N TYR A 98 -10.10 -9.37 1.94
CA TYR A 98 -11.05 -9.10 3.02
C TYR A 98 -12.45 -8.78 2.48
N GLN A 99 -12.59 -7.92 1.48
CA GLN A 99 -13.90 -7.63 0.87
C GLN A 99 -14.56 -8.88 0.29
N GLN A 100 -13.79 -9.77 -0.32
CA GLN A 100 -14.31 -11.03 -0.86
C GLN A 100 -14.79 -11.98 0.24
N VAL A 101 -14.07 -12.06 1.36
CA VAL A 101 -14.52 -12.84 2.53
C VAL A 101 -15.81 -12.29 3.10
N ALA A 102 -15.90 -10.97 3.33
CA ALA A 102 -17.10 -10.33 3.84
C ALA A 102 -18.33 -10.64 2.96
N LYS A 103 -18.17 -10.59 1.63
CA LYS A 103 -19.22 -10.95 0.67
C LYS A 103 -19.58 -12.44 0.71
N SER A 104 -18.61 -13.32 0.93
CA SER A 104 -18.83 -14.77 0.96
C SER A 104 -19.55 -15.25 2.22
N GLU A 105 -19.37 -14.53 3.32
CA GLU A 105 -20.00 -14.83 4.61
C GLU A 105 -21.32 -14.06 4.82
N GLN A 106 -21.73 -13.20 3.87
CA GLN A 106 -22.87 -12.29 4.04
C GLN A 106 -24.20 -12.99 4.34
N SER A 107 -24.38 -14.24 3.88
CA SER A 107 -25.62 -15.00 4.06
C SER A 107 -25.81 -15.53 5.48
N GLU A 108 -24.72 -15.70 6.22
CA GLU A 108 -24.73 -16.22 7.59
C GLU A 108 -24.37 -15.16 8.63
N ALA A 109 -23.83 -14.02 8.18
CA ALA A 109 -23.44 -12.91 9.03
C ALA A 109 -24.62 -11.98 9.35
N THR A 110 -24.59 -11.39 10.53
CA THR A 110 -25.49 -10.29 10.88
C THR A 110 -25.09 -8.99 10.18
N GLU A 111 -26.05 -8.08 10.01
CA GLU A 111 -25.79 -6.76 9.44
C GLU A 111 -24.72 -5.99 10.23
N THR A 112 -24.73 -6.11 11.57
CA THR A 112 -23.75 -5.45 12.44
C THR A 112 -22.33 -5.99 12.25
N GLU A 113 -22.15 -7.30 12.12
CA GLU A 113 -20.83 -7.90 11.88
C GLU A 113 -20.26 -7.48 10.53
N LEU A 114 -21.10 -7.50 9.47
CA LEU A 114 -20.71 -7.04 8.14
C LEU A 114 -20.37 -5.56 8.12
N ALA A 115 -21.16 -4.72 8.80
CA ALA A 115 -20.90 -3.28 8.90
C ALA A 115 -19.54 -2.99 9.57
N MET A 116 -19.20 -3.75 10.61
CA MET A 116 -17.91 -3.62 11.30
C MET A 116 -16.74 -3.96 10.38
N VAL A 117 -16.79 -5.11 9.70
CA VAL A 117 -15.77 -5.54 8.74
C VAL A 117 -15.62 -4.51 7.62
N ASN A 118 -16.73 -4.07 7.02
CA ASN A 118 -16.73 -3.08 5.95
C ASN A 118 -16.10 -1.75 6.41
N THR A 119 -16.39 -1.31 7.63
CA THR A 119 -15.81 -0.08 8.20
C THR A 119 -14.29 -0.20 8.32
N LYS A 120 -13.79 -1.31 8.87
CA LYS A 120 -12.35 -1.52 9.02
C LYS A 120 -11.64 -1.65 7.67
N VAL A 121 -12.25 -2.32 6.70
CA VAL A 121 -11.69 -2.41 5.34
C VAL A 121 -11.68 -1.05 4.66
N LEU A 122 -12.69 -0.20 4.87
CA LEU A 122 -12.69 1.17 4.38
C LEU A 122 -11.56 2.00 4.98
N GLU A 123 -11.29 1.84 6.29
CA GLU A 123 -10.16 2.49 6.94
C GLU A 123 -8.82 2.06 6.36
N LEU A 124 -8.62 0.74 6.19
CA LEU A 124 -7.44 0.19 5.52
C LEU A 124 -7.26 0.78 4.12
N ASN A 125 -8.33 0.82 3.32
CA ASN A 125 -8.30 1.40 1.97
C ASN A 125 -7.96 2.90 1.97
N LYS A 126 -8.44 3.67 2.95
CA LYS A 126 -8.07 5.09 3.09
C LYS A 126 -6.57 5.24 3.32
N GLN A 127 -5.97 4.42 4.18
CA GLN A 127 -4.53 4.48 4.44
C GLN A 127 -3.71 4.10 3.19
N ILE A 128 -4.14 3.07 2.46
CA ILE A 128 -3.53 2.68 1.18
C ILE A 128 -3.60 3.83 0.17
N ALA A 129 -4.75 4.51 0.06
CA ALA A 129 -4.94 5.61 -0.88
C ALA A 129 -4.05 6.83 -0.55
N VAL A 130 -3.78 7.10 0.73
CA VAL A 130 -2.84 8.15 1.15
C VAL A 130 -1.44 7.84 0.64
N LEU A 131 -0.95 6.62 0.87
CA LEU A 131 0.38 6.20 0.41
C LEU A 131 0.47 6.19 -1.12
N GLU A 132 -0.56 5.69 -1.80
CA GLU A 132 -0.65 5.71 -3.27
C GLU A 132 -0.48 7.13 -3.84
N LYS A 133 -1.16 8.11 -3.26
CA LYS A 133 -1.07 9.49 -3.72
C LYS A 133 0.37 10.03 -3.63
N GLU A 134 1.07 9.71 -2.55
CA GLU A 134 2.46 10.16 -2.35
C GLU A 134 3.43 9.45 -3.29
N VAL A 135 3.25 8.16 -3.53
CA VAL A 135 4.03 7.38 -4.50
C VAL A 135 3.83 7.91 -5.92
N ASN A 136 2.59 8.20 -6.31
CA ASN A 136 2.28 8.77 -7.63
C ASN A 136 2.91 10.17 -7.79
N ALA A 137 2.85 11.01 -6.77
CA ALA A 137 3.50 12.33 -6.81
C ALA A 137 5.02 12.23 -6.99
N LEU A 138 5.68 11.27 -6.32
CA LEU A 138 7.11 11.02 -6.49
C LEU A 138 7.41 10.50 -7.90
N TYR A 139 6.59 9.59 -8.43
CA TYR A 139 6.72 9.08 -9.79
C TYR A 139 6.63 10.21 -10.82
N ASP A 140 5.63 11.09 -10.69
CA ASP A 140 5.45 12.24 -11.58
C ASP A 140 6.68 13.15 -11.55
N GLN A 141 7.18 13.48 -10.35
CA GLN A 141 8.39 14.29 -10.18
C GLN A 141 9.62 13.63 -10.84
N ARG A 142 9.77 12.30 -10.67
CA ARG A 142 10.87 11.52 -11.25
C ARG A 142 10.78 11.50 -12.77
N SER A 143 9.59 11.33 -13.32
CA SER A 143 9.33 11.26 -14.76
C SER A 143 9.64 12.58 -15.48
N ALA A 144 9.49 13.72 -14.79
CA ALA A 144 9.80 15.04 -15.31
C ALA A 144 11.31 15.31 -15.43
N ILE A 145 12.17 14.49 -14.82
CA ILE A 145 13.61 14.69 -14.80
C ILE A 145 14.29 13.76 -15.80
N THR A 146 14.88 14.37 -16.83
CA THR A 146 15.75 13.71 -17.80
C THR A 146 17.11 14.36 -17.76
N VAL A 147 18.16 13.56 -17.59
CA VAL A 147 19.55 14.05 -17.45
C VAL A 147 20.42 13.83 -18.68
N GLY A 148 19.82 13.36 -19.79
CA GLY A 148 20.42 13.35 -21.14
C GLY A 148 21.70 12.53 -21.26
#